data_AF-A0AAJ2MM50-F1
#
_entry.id   AF-A0AAJ2MM50-F1
#
_cell.length_a   1.000
_cell.length_b   1.000
_cell.length_c   1.000
_cell.angle_alpha   90.00
_cell.angle_beta   90.00
_cell.angle_gamma   90.00
#
_symmetry.space_group_name_H-M   'P 1'
#
loop_
_entity.id
_entity.type
_entity.pdbx_description
1 polymer ?
#
loop_
_entity_poly.entity_id
_entity_poly.type
_entity_poly.pdbx_seq_one_letter_code
_entity_poly.pdbx_strand_id
1 'polypeptide(L)'
;MVQHEYTANACQQWQATSTSDGYYRLKSKPLTVNKQSQCLVSVDGNLHLGGYEQADSEWRTEFMPNGSLRVVSRKGGSSMKVAGESYTNGDHIVEDVWKNTISQQFYFREVK
;
A
#
# COMPACT_ATOMS: atom_id res chain seq x y z
N MET A 1 -2.18 -0.86 8.66
CA MET A 1 -1.60 0.28 7.91
C MET A 1 -2.67 1.35 7.77
N VAL A 2 -2.26 2.62 7.77
CA VAL A 2 -3.14 3.79 7.65
C VAL A 2 -2.51 4.85 6.73
N GLN A 3 -3.32 5.70 6.10
CA GLN A 3 -2.83 6.83 5.32
C GLN A 3 -2.43 8.00 6.22
N HIS A 4 -1.44 8.77 5.79
CA HIS A 4 -1.05 10.04 6.39
C HIS A 4 -0.53 11.00 5.33
N GLU A 5 -0.61 12.29 5.62
CA GLU A 5 0.06 13.35 4.87
C GLU A 5 1.55 13.01 4.63
N TYR A 6 2.02 13.25 3.42
CA TYR A 6 3.39 12.93 3.03
C TYR A 6 4.39 13.89 3.69
N THR A 7 5.24 13.34 4.55
CA THR A 7 6.29 14.06 5.28
C THR A 7 7.70 13.58 4.90
N ALA A 8 7.80 12.71 3.90
CA ALA A 8 9.03 11.98 3.53
C ALA A 8 9.64 11.16 4.68
N ASN A 9 8.88 10.90 5.75
CA ASN A 9 9.33 10.08 6.88
C ASN A 9 9.65 8.65 6.41
N ALA A 10 10.63 8.00 7.04
CA ALA A 10 10.99 6.61 6.77
C ALA A 10 9.80 5.63 6.83
N CYS A 11 8.77 5.90 7.65
CA CYS A 11 7.53 5.12 7.69
C CYS A 11 6.78 5.05 6.34
N GLN A 12 6.99 6.05 5.47
CA GLN A 12 6.27 6.26 4.22
C GLN A 12 7.11 5.84 3.00
N GLN A 13 8.29 5.25 3.22
CA GLN A 13 9.20 4.87 2.16
C GLN A 13 9.20 3.35 1.98
N TRP A 14 8.97 2.93 0.75
CA TRP A 14 8.81 1.53 0.37
C TRP A 14 9.75 1.21 -0.78
N GLN A 15 10.37 0.03 -0.73
CA GLN A 15 11.08 -0.57 -1.84
C GLN A 15 10.15 -1.55 -2.54
N ALA A 16 9.92 -1.34 -3.84
CA ALA A 16 9.30 -2.35 -4.68
C ALA A 16 10.39 -3.32 -5.16
N THR A 17 10.16 -4.62 -4.97
CA THR A 17 11.02 -5.69 -5.51
C THR A 17 10.19 -6.57 -6.40
N SER A 18 10.54 -6.65 -7.69
CA SER A 18 9.83 -7.50 -8.66
C SER A 18 9.89 -8.97 -8.25
N THR A 19 8.81 -9.70 -8.54
CA THR A 19 8.75 -11.15 -8.42
C THR A 19 8.55 -11.77 -9.80
N SER A 20 7.46 -12.48 -10.05
CA SER A 20 7.13 -13.06 -11.36
C SER A 20 5.92 -12.36 -11.98
N ASP A 21 5.74 -12.49 -13.29
CA ASP A 21 4.49 -12.14 -13.99
C ASP A 21 4.02 -10.69 -13.80
N GLY A 22 4.96 -9.75 -13.64
CA GLY A 22 4.66 -8.32 -13.43
C GLY A 22 4.21 -7.96 -12.02
N TYR A 23 4.29 -8.90 -11.06
CA TYR A 23 4.07 -8.63 -9.65
C TYR A 23 5.35 -8.16 -8.96
N TYR A 24 5.17 -7.52 -7.80
CA TYR A 24 6.21 -7.05 -6.92
C TYR A 24 5.75 -7.11 -5.46
N ARG A 25 6.73 -7.08 -4.55
CA ARG A 25 6.51 -6.94 -3.11
C ARG A 25 6.87 -5.52 -2.68
N LEU A 26 6.10 -4.95 -1.75
CA LEU A 26 6.40 -3.66 -1.12
C LEU A 26 7.04 -3.91 0.24
N LYS A 27 8.33 -3.61 0.35
CA LYS A 27 9.08 -3.72 1.59
C LYS A 27 9.27 -2.34 2.21
N SER A 28 8.87 -2.15 3.46
CA SER A 28 9.20 -0.92 4.17
C SER A 28 10.72 -0.79 4.32
N LYS A 29 11.25 0.44 4.33
CA LYS A 29 12.65 0.64 4.70
C LYS A 29 12.92 0.06 6.09
N PRO A 30 14.13 -0.48 6.36
CA PRO A 30 14.50 -0.89 7.71
C PRO A 30 14.31 0.25 8.70
N LEU A 31 13.49 0.03 9.71
CA LEU A 31 13.19 1.00 10.77
C LEU A 31 13.87 0.57 12.06
N THR A 32 14.36 1.53 12.84
CA THR A 32 14.76 1.28 14.22
C THR A 32 13.55 0.83 15.06
N VAL A 33 13.77 0.11 16.16
CA VAL A 33 12.69 -0.37 17.04
C VAL A 33 11.76 0.78 17.48
N ASN A 34 12.34 1.92 17.87
CA ASN A 34 11.59 3.12 18.27
C ASN A 34 10.76 3.73 17.13
N LYS A 35 11.19 3.58 15.87
CA LYS A 35 10.42 4.03 14.72
C LYS A 35 9.33 3.05 14.34
N GLN A 36 9.57 1.74 14.48
CA GLN A 36 8.54 0.73 14.22
C GLN A 36 7.28 0.96 15.06
N SER A 37 7.41 1.28 16.34
CA SER A 37 6.24 1.59 17.20
C SER A 37 5.46 2.84 16.77
N GLN A 38 6.07 3.73 15.99
CA GLN A 38 5.43 4.94 15.44
C GLN A 38 4.84 4.70 14.04
N CYS A 39 5.44 3.80 13.25
CA CYS A 39 5.06 3.57 11.86
C CYS A 39 4.04 2.43 11.70
N LEU A 40 4.03 1.46 12.61
CA LEU A 40 3.23 0.25 12.47
C LEU A 40 1.94 0.36 13.27
N VAL A 41 0.85 0.53 12.53
CA VAL A 41 -0.52 0.46 13.05
C VAL A 41 -1.14 -0.85 12.56
N SER A 42 -1.42 -1.77 13.49
CA SER A 42 -2.16 -3.00 13.24
C SER A 42 -3.60 -2.82 13.71
N VAL A 43 -4.54 -2.88 12.77
CA VAL A 43 -5.97 -2.83 13.02
C VAL A 43 -6.60 -3.95 12.21
N ASP A 44 -7.51 -4.70 12.82
CA ASP A 44 -8.17 -5.83 12.17
C ASP A 44 -8.94 -5.37 10.92
N GLY A 45 -8.83 -6.16 9.84
CA GLY A 45 -9.40 -5.83 8.53
C GLY A 45 -8.53 -4.90 7.67
N ASN A 46 -7.45 -4.34 8.20
CA ASN A 46 -6.51 -3.54 7.41
C ASN A 46 -5.42 -4.40 6.76
N LEU A 47 -4.86 -3.87 5.68
CA LEU A 47 -3.53 -4.29 5.24
C LEU A 47 -2.52 -3.98 6.37
N HIS A 48 -1.66 -4.95 6.67
CA HIS A 48 -0.64 -4.83 7.71
C HIS A 48 0.72 -5.21 7.15
N LEU A 49 1.79 -4.69 7.78
CA LEU A 49 3.13 -5.15 7.49
C LEU A 49 3.32 -6.53 8.11
N GLY A 50 3.62 -7.54 7.30
CA GLY A 50 3.77 -8.92 7.74
C GLY A 50 4.85 -9.67 6.98
N GLY A 51 4.87 -10.99 7.11
CA GLY A 51 5.71 -11.85 6.30
C GLY A 51 5.41 -11.68 4.80
N TYR A 52 6.44 -11.78 3.97
CA TYR A 52 6.33 -11.50 2.52
C TYR A 52 6.46 -12.76 1.65
N GLU A 53 6.45 -13.96 2.24
CA GLU A 53 6.73 -15.20 1.50
C GLU A 53 5.52 -15.73 0.73
N GLN A 54 4.32 -15.24 1.05
CA GLN A 54 3.06 -15.72 0.47
C GLN A 54 2.60 -14.82 -0.68
N ALA A 55 1.81 -15.39 -1.59
CA ALA A 55 1.28 -14.67 -2.76
C ALA A 55 0.36 -13.50 -2.37
N ASP A 56 -0.25 -13.51 -1.19
CA ASP A 56 -1.06 -12.41 -0.68
C ASP A 56 -0.26 -11.18 -0.23
N SER A 57 1.07 -11.24 -0.31
CA SER A 57 1.97 -10.10 -0.15
C SER A 57 2.44 -9.50 -1.49
N GLU A 58 1.94 -10.02 -2.62
CA GLU A 58 2.35 -9.60 -3.96
C GLU A 58 1.28 -8.73 -4.64
N TRP A 59 1.76 -7.69 -5.31
CA TRP A 59 0.94 -6.66 -5.94
C TRP A 59 1.39 -6.44 -7.38
N ARG A 60 0.46 -6.09 -8.26
CA ARG A 60 0.79 -5.50 -9.57
C ARG A 60 0.15 -4.12 -9.68
N THR A 61 0.64 -3.30 -10.61
CA THR A 61 0.00 -2.03 -10.94
C THR A 61 -0.61 -2.05 -12.33
N GLU A 62 -1.78 -1.46 -12.45
CA GLU A 62 -2.47 -1.21 -13.73
C GLU A 62 -2.56 0.30 -13.92
N PHE A 63 -2.04 0.81 -15.04
CA PHE A 63 -2.08 2.23 -15.36
C PHE A 63 -3.48 2.65 -15.81
N MET A 64 -3.96 3.75 -15.24
CA MET A 64 -5.25 4.34 -15.57
C MET A 64 -5.07 5.51 -16.56
N PRO A 65 -6.06 5.82 -17.41
CA PRO A 65 -5.97 6.93 -18.38
C PRO A 65 -5.70 8.31 -17.76
N ASN A 66 -6.03 8.50 -16.49
CA ASN A 66 -5.78 9.74 -15.75
C ASN A 66 -4.37 9.82 -15.12
N GLY A 67 -3.50 8.85 -15.39
CA GLY A 67 -2.15 8.78 -14.85
C GLY A 67 -2.06 8.19 -13.44
N SER A 68 -3.18 7.81 -12.83
CA SER A 68 -3.18 7.07 -11.56
C SER A 68 -2.88 5.58 -11.77
N LEU A 69 -2.61 4.90 -10.66
CA LEU A 69 -2.37 3.47 -10.60
C LEU A 69 -3.50 2.79 -9.82
N ARG A 70 -4.02 1.71 -10.37
CA ARG A 70 -4.73 0.69 -9.58
C ARG A 70 -3.71 -0.32 -9.08
N VAL A 71 -3.67 -0.56 -7.77
CA VAL A 71 -2.76 -1.52 -7.13
C VAL A 71 -3.54 -2.80 -6.81
N VAL A 72 -3.18 -3.92 -7.45
CA VAL A 72 -3.99 -5.15 -7.49
C VAL A 72 -3.29 -6.28 -6.76
N SER A 73 -3.99 -6.89 -5.81
CA SER A 73 -3.53 -8.04 -5.02
C SER A 73 -3.48 -9.32 -5.85
N ARG A 74 -2.37 -10.07 -5.77
CA ARG A 74 -2.24 -11.38 -6.43
C ARG A 74 -3.18 -12.44 -5.82
N LYS A 75 -3.56 -12.29 -4.54
CA LYS A 75 -4.41 -13.24 -3.81
C LYS A 75 -5.75 -13.51 -4.49
N GLY A 76 -6.39 -12.45 -4.98
CA GLY A 76 -7.76 -12.54 -5.50
C GLY A 76 -8.16 -11.42 -6.45
N GLY A 77 -7.24 -10.52 -6.83
CA GLY A 77 -7.51 -9.43 -7.78
C GLY A 77 -8.23 -8.21 -7.18
N SER A 78 -8.46 -8.20 -5.86
CA SER A 78 -8.91 -7.00 -5.14
C SER A 78 -7.92 -5.86 -5.28
N SER A 79 -8.41 -4.63 -5.15
CA SER A 79 -7.59 -3.42 -5.28
C SER A 79 -7.33 -2.82 -3.91
N MET A 80 -6.15 -2.23 -3.74
CA MET A 80 -5.87 -1.38 -2.58
C MET A 80 -6.87 -0.22 -2.53
N LYS A 81 -7.31 0.14 -1.32
CA LYS A 81 -8.30 1.19 -1.08
C LYS A 81 -8.02 1.93 0.22
N VAL A 82 -8.25 3.24 0.23
CA VAL A 82 -8.48 4.01 1.47
C VAL A 82 -9.94 3.79 1.92
N ALA A 83 -10.12 3.15 3.07
CA ALA A 83 -11.39 2.55 3.49
C ALA A 83 -12.53 3.57 3.59
N GLY A 84 -12.30 4.69 4.29
CA GLY A 84 -13.29 5.74 4.51
C GLY A 84 -13.49 6.69 3.33
N GLU A 85 -12.82 6.45 2.20
CA GLU A 85 -12.85 7.34 1.02
C GLU A 85 -12.50 8.79 1.38
N SER A 86 -11.65 8.95 2.40
CA SER A 86 -11.29 10.23 2.98
C SER A 86 -9.84 10.61 2.68
N TYR A 87 -9.47 11.85 3.01
CA TYR A 87 -8.08 12.31 3.03
C TYR A 87 -7.56 12.48 4.47
N THR A 88 -8.31 11.97 5.46
CA THR A 88 -8.00 12.15 6.87
C THR A 88 -6.83 11.25 7.26
N ASN A 89 -5.86 11.83 7.98
CA ASN A 89 -4.78 11.08 8.60
C ASN A 89 -5.34 9.99 9.52
N GLY A 90 -4.77 8.78 9.41
CA GLY A 90 -5.21 7.63 10.18
C GLY A 90 -6.29 6.78 9.51
N ASP A 91 -6.84 7.18 8.36
CA ASP A 91 -7.80 6.33 7.64
C ASP A 91 -7.13 5.04 7.15
N HIS A 92 -7.90 3.97 7.11
CA HIS A 92 -7.38 2.61 6.93
C HIS A 92 -7.03 2.32 5.48
N ILE A 93 -5.97 1.54 5.27
CA ILE A 93 -5.68 0.94 3.96
C ILE A 93 -6.18 -0.51 3.97
N VAL A 94 -7.05 -0.85 3.02
CA VAL A 94 -7.72 -2.15 2.90
C VAL A 94 -7.64 -2.68 1.46
N GLU A 95 -8.13 -3.91 1.25
CA GLU A 95 -8.44 -4.45 -0.08
C GLU A 95 -9.96 -4.42 -0.30
N ASP A 96 -10.40 -3.98 -1.47
CA ASP A 96 -11.82 -4.01 -1.88
C ASP A 96 -11.93 -4.32 -3.38
N VAL A 97 -13.10 -4.77 -3.83
CA VAL A 97 -13.39 -4.95 -5.25
C VAL A 97 -13.21 -3.63 -5.99
N TRP A 98 -12.68 -3.68 -7.21
CA TRP A 98 -12.49 -2.48 -8.03
C TRP A 98 -13.84 -1.83 -8.37
N LYS A 99 -14.03 -0.60 -7.88
CA LYS A 99 -15.20 0.26 -8.12
C LYS A 99 -14.83 1.53 -8.88
N ASN A 100 -13.56 1.72 -9.21
CA ASN A 100 -13.02 2.91 -9.87
C ASN A 100 -13.33 4.22 -9.11
N THR A 101 -13.26 4.17 -7.78
CA THR A 101 -13.36 5.37 -6.95
C THR A 101 -11.99 6.02 -6.78
N ILE A 102 -11.97 7.32 -6.46
CA ILE A 102 -10.71 8.03 -6.23
C ILE A 102 -9.89 7.43 -5.07
N SER A 103 -10.57 6.82 -4.09
CA SER A 103 -9.93 6.13 -2.96
C SER A 103 -9.22 4.83 -3.32
N GLN A 104 -9.34 4.35 -4.57
CA GLN A 104 -8.64 3.18 -5.10
C GLN A 104 -7.56 3.55 -6.13
N GLN A 105 -7.35 4.85 -6.35
CA GLN A 105 -6.40 5.37 -7.32
C GLN A 105 -5.19 5.94 -6.59
N PHE A 106 -4.03 5.32 -6.80
CA PHE A 106 -2.78 5.65 -6.11
C PHE A 106 -1.76 6.27 -7.08
N TYR A 107 -0.76 6.95 -6.51
CA TYR A 107 0.40 7.43 -7.24
C TYR A 107 1.65 6.97 -6.52
N PHE A 108 2.62 6.42 -7.27
CA PHE A 108 3.94 6.11 -6.75
C PHE A 108 4.89 7.26 -7.06
N ARG A 109 5.59 7.72 -6.02
CA ARG A 109 6.57 8.79 -6.10
C ARG A 109 7.93 8.25 -5.70
N GLU A 110 8.91 8.41 -6.57
CA GLU A 110 10.30 8.13 -6.23
C GLU A 110 10.78 9.11 -5.14
N VAL A 111 11.45 8.57 -4.13
CA VAL A 111 12.07 9.37 -3.07
C VAL A 111 13.52 9.60 -3.47
N LYS A 112 13.91 10.88 -3.58
CA LYS A 112 15.30 11.30 -3.85
C LYS A 112 16.13 11.33 -2.58
#